data_AF-A0A4Y2GVF3-F1
#
_entry.id   AF-A0A4Y2GVF3-F1
#
_cell.length_a   1.000
_cell.length_b   1.000
_cell.length_c   1.000
_cell.angle_alpha   90.00
_cell.angle_beta   90.00
_cell.angle_gamma   90.00
#
_symmetry.space_group_name_H-M   'P 1'
#
loop_
_entity.id
_entity.type
_entity.pdbx_description
1 polymer ?
#
loop_
_entity_poly.entity_id
_entity_poly.type
_entity_poly.pdbx_seq_one_letter_code
_entity_poly.pdbx_strand_id
1 'polypeptide(L)'
;MVYVDFIKWENVTEPPLTERFSDDMISKAIVNRAIIQETILPTIKGFPSHTQATERIVKEVTEAAVAICGPSRRDGFIRNRLKSRNLIPNMITVHCNFDGFLRFFLI
;
A
#
# COMPACT_ATOMS: atom_id res chain seq x y z
N MET A 1 -13.83 -17.79 -1.87
CA MET A 1 -13.57 -16.80 -2.94
C MET A 1 -12.81 -15.67 -2.31
N VAL A 2 -11.56 -15.47 -2.72
CA VAL A 2 -10.69 -14.42 -2.19
C VAL A 2 -10.81 -13.23 -3.14
N TYR A 3 -10.72 -11.99 -2.66
CA TYR A 3 -10.84 -10.75 -3.46
C TYR A 3 -10.09 -10.77 -4.80
N VAL A 4 -8.97 -11.50 -4.86
CA VAL A 4 -8.13 -11.71 -6.05
C VAL A 4 -8.88 -12.38 -7.22
N ASP A 5 -9.88 -13.20 -6.92
CA ASP A 5 -10.71 -13.91 -7.92
C ASP A 5 -11.69 -12.96 -8.65
N PHE A 6 -11.90 -11.74 -8.12
CA PHE A 6 -12.77 -10.72 -8.73
C PHE A 6 -12.02 -9.73 -9.62
N ILE A 7 -10.69 -9.74 -9.60
CA ILE A 7 -9.87 -8.87 -10.44
C ILE A 7 -9.75 -9.53 -11.81
N LYS A 8 -10.36 -8.91 -12.83
CA LYS A 8 -10.17 -9.32 -14.23
C LYS A 8 -8.79 -8.84 -14.69
N TRP A 9 -7.80 -9.72 -14.56
CA TRP A 9 -6.40 -9.45 -14.95
C TRP A 9 -6.22 -9.17 -16.45
N GLU A 10 -7.21 -9.52 -17.26
CA GLU A 10 -7.23 -9.31 -18.71
C GLU A 10 -7.26 -7.83 -19.12
N ASN A 11 -7.71 -6.93 -18.22
CA ASN A 11 -7.88 -5.49 -18.51
C ASN A 11 -7.08 -4.58 -17.57
N VAL A 12 -5.94 -5.05 -17.05
CA VAL A 12 -5.09 -4.22 -16.19
C VAL A 12 -4.47 -3.11 -17.01
N THR A 13 -4.94 -1.89 -16.78
CA THR A 13 -4.34 -0.68 -17.34
C THR A 13 -3.11 -0.32 -16.53
N GLU A 14 -2.07 0.15 -17.21
CA GLU A 14 -0.84 0.59 -16.55
C GLU A 14 -1.14 1.71 -15.53
N PRO A 15 -0.54 1.66 -14.32
CA PRO A 15 -0.73 2.72 -13.34
C PRO A 15 -0.32 4.10 -13.89
N PRO A 16 -1.08 5.18 -13.62
CA PRO A 16 -0.75 6.54 -14.07
C PRO A 16 0.63 7.04 -13.63
N LEU A 17 1.21 6.39 -12.61
CA LEU A 17 2.55 6.67 -12.12
C LEU A 17 3.65 6.14 -13.06
N THR A 18 3.43 4.97 -13.69
CA THR A 18 4.43 4.30 -14.54
C THR A 18 4.17 4.52 -16.03
N GLU A 19 2.94 4.84 -16.42
CA GLU A 19 2.51 5.12 -17.81
C GLU A 19 3.43 6.07 -18.58
N ARG A 20 4.11 6.99 -17.87
CA ARG A 20 4.99 8.02 -18.46
C ARG A 20 6.44 7.57 -18.62
N PHE A 21 6.80 6.40 -18.11
CA PHE A 21 8.17 5.88 -18.10
C PHE A 21 8.26 4.62 -18.95
N SER A 22 9.33 4.49 -19.72
CA SER A 22 9.57 3.24 -20.45
C SER A 22 10.08 2.15 -19.51
N ASP A 23 9.84 0.88 -19.87
CA ASP A 23 10.36 -0.29 -19.14
C ASP A 23 11.88 -0.23 -18.93
N ASP A 24 12.63 0.30 -19.92
CA ASP A 24 14.07 0.51 -19.82
C ASP A 24 14.45 1.56 -18.77
N MET A 25 13.68 2.65 -18.67
CA MET A 25 13.89 3.66 -17.63
C MET A 25 13.57 3.11 -16.25
N ILE A 26 12.50 2.34 -16.12
CA ILE A 26 12.12 1.68 -14.87
C ILE A 26 13.22 0.69 -14.45
N SER A 27 13.68 -0.15 -15.38
CA SER A 27 14.76 -1.11 -15.15
C SER A 27 16.05 -0.43 -14.70
N LYS A 28 16.43 0.67 -15.36
CA LYS A 28 17.60 1.48 -14.97
C LYS A 28 17.41 2.17 -13.62
N ALA A 29 16.20 2.63 -13.30
CA ALA A 29 15.90 3.27 -12.03
C ALA A 29 15.97 2.29 -10.86
N ILE A 30 15.59 1.03 -11.05
CA ILE A 30 15.73 -0.03 -10.02
C ILE A 30 17.20 -0.24 -9.64
N VAL A 31 18.10 -0.23 -10.63
CA VAL A 31 19.54 -0.43 -10.40
C VAL A 31 20.22 0.86 -9.93
N ASN A 32 19.83 2.02 -10.48
CA ASN A 32 20.43 3.31 -10.19
C ASN A 32 19.46 4.23 -9.45
N ARG A 33 19.68 4.37 -8.14
CA ARG A 33 18.89 5.21 -7.25
C ARG A 33 18.92 6.71 -7.60
N ALA A 34 19.94 7.19 -8.32
CA ALA A 34 20.01 8.59 -8.75
C ALA A 34 18.88 8.93 -9.74
N ILE A 35 18.54 7.99 -10.62
CA ILE A 35 17.46 8.14 -11.61
C ILE A 35 16.09 8.25 -10.90
N ILE A 36 15.90 7.47 -9.82
CA ILE A 36 14.69 7.60 -8.98
C ILE A 36 14.60 9.03 -8.40
N GLN A 37 15.71 9.57 -7.90
CA GLN A 37 15.69 10.88 -7.25
C GLN A 37 15.45 12.03 -8.22
N GLU A 38 16.05 11.98 -9.40
CA GLU A 38 15.98 13.07 -10.36
C GLU A 38 14.71 13.03 -11.22
N THR A 39 14.19 11.84 -11.53
CA THR A 39 13.12 11.70 -12.53
C THR A 39 11.79 11.26 -11.94
N ILE A 40 11.81 10.30 -11.00
CA ILE A 40 10.58 9.66 -10.50
C ILE A 40 10.04 10.39 -9.26
N LEU A 41 10.91 10.79 -8.33
CA LEU A 41 10.50 11.50 -7.11
C LEU A 41 9.74 12.81 -7.36
N PRO A 42 10.12 13.68 -8.32
CA PRO A 42 9.34 14.89 -8.63
C PRO A 42 7.92 14.55 -9.08
N THR A 43 7.77 13.49 -9.89
CA THR A 43 6.48 12.99 -10.37
C THR A 43 5.64 12.48 -9.20
N ILE A 44 6.20 11.67 -8.30
CA ILE A 44 5.52 11.19 -7.07
C ILE A 44 5.10 12.36 -6.17
N LYS A 45 5.98 13.35 -5.96
CA LYS A 45 5.68 14.54 -5.14
C LYS A 45 4.63 15.44 -5.78
N GLY A 46 4.52 15.43 -7.10
CA GLY A 46 3.49 16.16 -7.85
C GLY A 46 2.10 15.53 -7.75
N PHE A 47 2.01 14.23 -7.42
CA PHE A 47 0.72 13.62 -7.12
C PHE A 47 0.21 14.18 -5.79
N PRO A 48 -1.03 14.70 -5.77
CA PRO A 48 -1.61 15.27 -4.57
C PRO A 48 -2.14 14.11 -3.69
N SER A 49 -1.21 13.36 -3.10
CA SER A 49 -1.47 12.21 -2.23
C SER A 49 -1.94 12.65 -0.83
N HIS A 50 -1.59 13.88 -0.43
CA HIS A 50 -1.97 14.50 0.83
C HIS A 50 -2.93 15.68 0.64
N THR A 51 -4.01 15.47 -0.10
CA THR A 51 -5.07 16.49 -0.19
C THR A 51 -5.99 16.44 1.01
N GLN A 52 -6.64 17.56 1.28
CA GLN A 52 -7.75 17.63 2.23
C GLN A 52 -8.85 16.60 1.92
N ALA A 53 -9.05 16.24 0.64
CA ALA A 53 -9.99 15.20 0.26
C ALA A 53 -9.56 13.81 0.76
N THR A 54 -8.28 13.45 0.61
CA THR A 54 -7.71 12.21 1.17
C THR A 54 -7.90 12.17 2.68
N GLU A 55 -7.59 13.26 3.38
CA GLU A 55 -7.74 13.34 4.84
C GLU A 55 -9.20 13.16 5.29
N ARG A 56 -10.15 13.78 4.57
CA ARG A 56 -11.59 13.63 4.85
C ARG A 56 -12.06 12.20 4.64
N ILE A 57 -11.68 11.55 3.55
CA ILE A 57 -12.06 10.16 3.29
C ILE A 57 -11.50 9.23 4.38
N VAL A 58 -10.23 9.41 4.75
CA VAL A 58 -9.61 8.61 5.82
C VAL A 58 -10.35 8.82 7.15
N LYS A 59 -10.74 10.04 7.47
CA LYS A 59 -11.55 10.36 8.65
C LYS A 59 -12.89 9.63 8.64
N GLU A 60 -13.68 9.78 7.57
CA GLU A 60 -15.00 9.15 7.43
C GLU A 60 -14.92 7.62 7.55
N VAL A 61 -13.96 7.00 6.86
CA VAL A 61 -13.72 5.55 6.93
C VAL A 61 -13.34 5.13 8.34
N THR A 62 -12.52 5.93 9.03
CA THR A 62 -12.12 5.65 10.42
C THR A 62 -13.31 5.75 11.36
N GLU A 63 -14.14 6.78 11.24
CA GLU A 63 -15.34 6.98 12.07
C GLU A 63 -16.37 5.86 11.84
N ALA A 64 -16.61 5.47 10.59
CA ALA A 64 -17.46 4.33 10.25
C ALA A 64 -16.92 3.01 10.85
N ALA A 65 -15.62 2.75 10.70
CA ALA A 65 -14.98 1.56 11.29
C ALA A 65 -15.06 1.59 12.83
N VAL A 66 -14.96 2.78 13.42
CA VAL A 66 -15.06 2.99 14.86
C VAL A 66 -16.47 2.66 15.39
N ALA A 67 -17.50 3.03 14.63
CA ALA A 67 -18.89 2.75 14.97
C ALA A 67 -19.22 1.24 14.89
N ILE A 68 -18.65 0.53 13.92
CA ILE A 68 -18.89 -0.91 13.72
C ILE A 68 -18.09 -1.74 14.74
N CYS A 69 -16.82 -1.43 14.89
CA CYS A 69 -15.89 -2.16 15.74
C CYS A 69 -15.63 -1.33 16.99
N GLY A 70 -16.40 -1.58 18.07
CA GLY A 70 -16.29 -0.79 19.30
C GLY A 70 -14.86 -0.75 19.89
N PRO A 71 -14.55 0.24 20.75
CA PRO A 71 -13.18 0.53 21.20
C PRO A 71 -12.41 -0.69 21.74
N SER A 72 -13.06 -1.52 22.55
CA SER A 72 -12.46 -2.71 23.16
C SER A 72 -12.12 -3.81 22.15
N ARG A 73 -12.96 -3.98 21.10
CA ARG A 73 -12.70 -4.94 20.02
C ARG A 73 -11.52 -4.50 19.16
N ARG A 74 -11.40 -3.20 18.87
CA ARG A 74 -10.24 -2.63 18.17
C ARG A 74 -8.96 -2.78 18.97
N ASP A 75 -8.98 -2.43 20.25
CA ASP A 75 -7.80 -2.51 21.12
C ASP A 75 -7.32 -3.95 21.32
N GLY A 76 -8.26 -4.91 21.44
CA GLY A 76 -7.95 -6.34 21.43
C GLY A 76 -7.28 -6.79 20.12
N PHE A 77 -7.82 -6.36 18.98
CA PHE A 77 -7.27 -6.67 17.66
C PHE A 77 -5.87 -6.07 17.45
N ILE A 78 -5.66 -4.80 17.82
CA ILE A 78 -4.37 -4.11 17.70
C ILE A 78 -3.32 -4.81 18.57
N ARG A 79 -3.63 -5.11 19.84
CA ARG A 79 -2.69 -5.81 20.73
C ARG A 79 -2.36 -7.21 20.24
N ASN A 80 -3.35 -7.97 19.76
CA ASN A 80 -3.10 -9.29 19.19
C ASN A 80 -2.23 -9.22 17.94
N ARG A 81 -2.40 -8.19 17.11
CA ARG A 81 -1.59 -7.96 15.91
C ARG A 81 -0.16 -7.50 16.22
N LEU A 82 0.03 -6.65 17.22
CA LEU A 82 1.36 -6.28 17.69
C LEU A 82 2.10 -7.52 18.23
N LYS A 83 1.41 -8.37 19.00
CA LYS A 83 1.95 -9.66 19.44
C LYS A 83 2.31 -10.58 18.28
N SER A 84 1.44 -10.72 17.28
CA SER A 84 1.73 -11.56 16.10
C SER A 84 2.92 -11.03 15.30
N ARG A 85 3.08 -9.70 15.20
CA ARG A 85 4.24 -9.08 14.53
C ARG A 85 5.55 -9.31 15.28
N ASN A 86 5.54 -9.27 16.61
CA ASN A 86 6.72 -9.56 17.43
C ASN A 86 7.13 -11.05 17.39
N LEU A 87 6.20 -11.94 17.03
CA LEU A 87 6.49 -13.37 16.83
C LEU A 87 7.08 -13.68 15.45
N ILE A 88 7.02 -12.73 14.51
CA ILE A 88 7.68 -12.84 13.22
C ILE A 88 9.09 -12.27 13.40
N PRO A 89 10.17 -13.06 13.22
CA PRO A 89 11.53 -12.54 13.35
C PRO A 89 11.70 -11.36 12.38
N ASN A 90 12.38 -10.30 12.81
CA ASN A 90 12.65 -9.09 12.03
C ASN A 90 13.08 -9.45 10.60
N MET A 91 12.12 -9.45 9.68
CA MET A 91 12.35 -9.73 8.28
C MET A 91 13.03 -8.49 7.71
N ILE A 92 14.36 -8.47 7.82
CA ILE A 92 15.19 -7.53 7.08
C ILE A 92 14.79 -7.70 5.61
N THR A 93 14.41 -6.59 4.99
CA THR A 93 14.04 -6.42 3.60
C THR A 93 15.03 -7.11 2.67
N VAL A 94 14.71 -8.33 2.25
CA VAL A 94 15.36 -8.97 1.11
C VAL A 94 14.26 -9.66 0.31
N HIS A 95 13.86 -9.00 -0.77
CA HIS A 95 13.35 -9.58 -2.01
C HIS A 95 12.33 -10.73 -1.85
N CYS A 96 11.02 -10.44 -1.77
CA CYS A 96 9.96 -11.37 -2.18
C CYS A 96 8.56 -10.72 -2.20
N ASN A 97 7.95 -10.77 -3.39
CA ASN A 97 6.53 -10.86 -3.75
C ASN A 97 5.46 -10.13 -2.92
N PHE A 98 4.69 -9.34 -3.67
CA PHE A 98 3.60 -8.45 -3.29
C PHE A 98 2.36 -9.14 -2.66
N ASP A 99 2.43 -10.44 -2.38
CA ASP A 99 1.30 -11.27 -1.94
C ASP A 99 0.98 -11.18 -0.43
N GLY A 100 1.84 -10.54 0.37
CA GLY A 100 1.67 -10.47 1.83
C GLY A 100 0.95 -9.24 2.38
N PHE A 101 0.91 -8.14 1.63
CA PHE A 101 0.52 -6.82 2.18
C PHE A 101 -1.00 -6.64 2.29
N LEU A 102 -1.76 -7.27 1.39
CA LEU A 102 -3.22 -7.12 1.30
C LEU A 102 -4.00 -8.08 2.22
N ARG A 103 -3.34 -9.10 2.80
CA ARG A 103 -3.97 -10.03 3.76
C ARG A 103 -4.25 -9.41 5.14
N PHE A 104 -3.90 -8.13 5.30
CA PHE A 104 -3.79 -7.45 6.58
C PHE A 104 -4.81 -6.30 6.76
N PHE A 105 -5.65 -6.01 5.78
CA PHE A 105 -6.66 -4.93 5.87
C PHE A 105 -8.10 -5.41 5.87
N LEU A 106 -8.36 -6.71 5.65
CA LEU A 106 -9.69 -7.31 5.71
C LEU A 106 -9.66 -8.58 6.57
N ILE A 107 -9.78 -8.39 7.88
CA ILE A 107 -10.50 -9.18 8.90
C ILE A 107 -10.58 -8.30 10.13
#